data_AF-A0A5D0NEK2-F1
#
_entry.id   AF-A0A5D0NEK2-F1
#
_cell.length_a   1.000
_cell.length_b   1.000
_cell.length_c   1.000
_cell.angle_alpha   90.00
_cell.angle_beta   90.00
_cell.angle_gamma   90.00
#
_symmetry.space_group_name_H-M   'P 1'
#
loop_
_entity.id
_entity.type
_entity.pdbx_description
1 polymer ?
#
loop_
_entity_poly.entity_id
_entity_poly.type
_entity_poly.pdbx_seq_one_letter_code
_entity_poly.pdbx_strand_id
1 'polypeptide(L)'
;MPEIHSRIARRRVRFRSAAAAAAALALAATALAACGDAGATITRLTVGTPGPDPYTLVANTDKTGVKPRPQAGGKKTGDSPGLYGGTRQASTCDQQKLVAFLQANPEKAKAWAEVQGIPVSDIPRYVSRLTPVLLRTDTLVTNHGYHEGKAVSAPAVLQAGMGVLINGYGVPTVKCNCGNPLTRPKEKISSGNVSYTGRSWPGFKKRNVTEIQPRDSRKGTIETFVLVDPEATMGFERPRATEGESDGPPTELPTTETEVPTSDSPAPSDSGLDSPGVESPGPESPGTESPGTETPSPEVSPGSPGVPTEDPGTGGGDPGTGGGIEQPGEPTQGPMSLPPSEEPAPTVS
;
A
#
# COMPACT_ATOMS: atom_id res chain seq x y z
N MET A 1 -14.02 103.81 12.59
CA MET A 1 -14.37 104.21 11.21
C MET A 1 -13.45 103.43 10.26
N PRO A 2 -13.90 102.88 9.12
CA PRO A 2 -15.06 102.02 8.79
C PRO A 2 -14.62 100.53 8.69
N GLU A 3 -15.46 99.50 8.85
CA GLU A 3 -16.39 98.92 7.84
C GLU A 3 -15.61 98.30 6.64
N ILE A 4 -15.73 97.02 6.24
CA ILE A 4 -16.91 96.37 5.63
C ILE A 4 -16.68 94.84 5.58
N HIS A 5 -17.80 94.11 5.69
CA HIS A 5 -18.00 92.67 5.56
C HIS A 5 -17.65 92.10 4.17
N SER A 6 -17.31 90.80 4.12
CA SER A 6 -17.77 89.98 2.99
C SER A 6 -18.15 88.56 3.42
N ARG A 7 -19.40 88.22 3.11
CA ARG A 7 -20.05 86.91 3.28
C ARG A 7 -19.92 86.15 1.97
N ILE A 8 -19.56 84.87 2.01
CA ILE A 8 -19.89 83.80 1.04
C ILE A 8 -19.45 82.49 1.73
N ALA A 9 -20.12 81.35 1.71
CA ALA A 9 -21.50 80.96 1.51
C ALA A 9 -21.55 79.51 2.05
N ARG A 10 -22.73 79.08 2.44
CA ARG A 10 -23.06 77.75 2.95
C ARG A 10 -22.63 76.65 1.98
N ARG A 11 -22.18 75.49 2.47
CA ARG A 11 -22.81 74.22 2.06
C ARG A 11 -22.63 73.10 3.08
N ARG A 12 -23.80 72.55 3.41
CA ARG A 12 -24.06 71.44 4.31
C ARG A 12 -23.51 70.13 3.72
N VAL A 13 -22.95 69.32 4.61
CA VAL A 13 -23.08 67.85 4.71
C VAL A 13 -23.60 67.13 3.46
N ARG A 14 -22.74 66.31 2.85
CA ARG A 14 -23.12 65.08 2.15
C ARG A 14 -22.12 63.95 2.47
N PHE A 15 -22.08 63.51 3.73
CA PHE A 15 -21.55 62.20 4.10
C PHE A 15 -22.56 61.11 3.71
N ARG A 16 -22.72 60.82 2.42
CA ARG A 16 -23.52 59.68 1.95
C ARG A 16 -23.02 59.20 0.59
N SER A 17 -21.84 58.60 0.51
CA SER A 17 -21.41 57.78 -0.65
C SER A 17 -20.24 56.82 -0.35
N ALA A 18 -20.00 56.42 0.90
CA ALA A 18 -18.92 55.47 1.22
C ALA A 18 -19.40 54.08 1.68
N ALA A 19 -20.72 53.87 1.82
CA ALA A 19 -21.26 52.59 2.30
C ALA A 19 -21.66 51.61 1.18
N ALA A 20 -21.79 52.06 -0.07
CA ALA A 20 -22.24 51.20 -1.18
C ALA A 20 -21.10 50.45 -1.88
N ALA A 21 -19.85 50.94 -1.83
CA ALA A 21 -18.71 50.27 -2.44
C ALA A 21 -18.13 49.12 -1.59
N ALA A 22 -18.33 49.16 -0.26
CA ALA A 22 -17.87 48.11 0.64
C ALA A 22 -18.76 46.84 0.59
N ALA A 23 -20.06 47.00 0.26
CA ALA A 23 -20.97 45.85 0.17
C ALA A 23 -20.80 45.05 -1.14
N ALA A 24 -20.38 45.70 -2.24
CA ALA A 24 -20.13 45.01 -3.51
C ALA A 24 -18.79 44.23 -3.53
N LEU A 25 -17.76 44.70 -2.80
CA LEU A 25 -16.53 43.92 -2.61
C LEU A 25 -16.69 42.76 -1.61
N ALA A 26 -17.61 42.88 -0.64
CA ALA A 26 -17.89 41.80 0.30
C ALA A 26 -18.70 40.63 -0.31
N LEU A 27 -19.41 40.87 -1.42
CA LEU A 27 -20.18 39.84 -2.15
C LEU A 27 -19.40 39.16 -3.29
N ALA A 28 -18.27 39.73 -3.73
CA ALA A 28 -17.37 39.09 -4.69
C ALA A 28 -16.28 38.22 -4.03
N ALA A 29 -15.99 38.44 -2.75
CA ALA A 29 -14.99 37.66 -2.00
C ALA A 29 -15.52 36.36 -1.40
N THR A 30 -16.83 36.13 -1.40
CA THR A 30 -17.47 34.92 -0.83
C THR A 30 -17.75 33.81 -1.85
N ALA A 31 -17.42 34.00 -3.13
CA ALA A 31 -17.69 33.02 -4.20
C ALA A 31 -16.46 32.15 -4.61
N LEU A 32 -15.31 32.29 -3.96
CA LEU A 32 -14.10 31.48 -4.27
C LEU A 32 -13.63 30.55 -3.14
N ALA A 33 -14.41 30.42 -2.06
CA ALA A 33 -14.15 29.44 -1.00
C ALA A 33 -14.85 28.09 -1.25
N ALA A 34 -15.12 27.73 -2.51
CA ALA A 34 -15.28 26.33 -2.88
C ALA A 34 -13.87 25.72 -2.99
N CYS A 35 -13.26 25.48 -1.83
CA CYS A 35 -12.09 24.60 -1.72
C CYS A 35 -12.59 23.19 -2.05
N GLY A 36 -12.71 22.88 -3.33
CA GLY A 36 -12.90 21.52 -3.80
C GLY A 36 -11.68 20.74 -3.35
N ASP A 37 -11.89 19.73 -2.52
CA ASP A 37 -10.86 18.82 -2.05
C ASP A 37 -10.10 18.28 -3.26
N ALA A 38 -8.84 18.71 -3.43
CA ALA A 38 -8.00 18.25 -4.53
C ALA A 38 -7.82 16.74 -4.33
N GLY A 39 -8.52 15.95 -5.15
CA GLY A 39 -8.56 14.50 -5.04
C GLY A 39 -7.16 13.89 -4.91
N ALA A 40 -7.01 12.90 -4.04
CA ALA A 40 -5.73 12.21 -3.86
C ALA A 40 -5.32 11.48 -5.15
N THR A 41 -4.08 11.71 -5.59
CA THR A 41 -3.48 10.97 -6.71
C THR A 41 -2.65 9.81 -6.17
N ILE A 42 -3.04 8.57 -6.48
CA ILE A 42 -2.38 7.36 -5.99
C ILE A 42 -1.48 6.78 -7.08
N THR A 43 -0.20 6.57 -6.77
CA THR A 43 0.75 6.00 -7.72
C THR A 43 0.63 4.48 -7.75
N ARG A 44 0.47 3.89 -8.93
CA ARG A 44 0.56 2.43 -9.11
C ARG A 44 2.01 2.00 -9.26
N LEU A 45 2.45 1.09 -8.40
CA LEU A 45 3.79 0.50 -8.43
C LEU A 45 3.68 -0.99 -8.78
N THR A 46 4.20 -1.35 -9.95
CA THR A 46 4.11 -2.71 -10.48
C THR A 46 5.22 -3.60 -9.91
N VAL A 47 5.00 -4.91 -9.92
CA VAL A 47 6.06 -5.87 -9.59
C VAL A 47 7.30 -5.65 -10.47
N GLY A 48 8.48 -5.81 -9.89
CA GLY A 48 9.76 -5.58 -10.54
C GLY A 48 10.14 -4.12 -10.72
N THR A 49 9.30 -3.17 -10.28
CA THR A 49 9.62 -1.73 -10.36
C THR A 49 9.94 -1.15 -8.97
N PRO A 50 11.15 -0.59 -8.78
CA PRO A 50 11.51 0.12 -7.56
C PRO A 50 10.59 1.33 -7.28
N GLY A 51 10.07 1.96 -8.33
CA GLY A 51 9.31 3.21 -8.23
C GLY A 51 10.24 4.42 -8.09
N PRO A 52 9.67 5.62 -7.85
CA PRO A 52 10.45 6.84 -7.69
C PRO A 52 11.28 6.83 -6.39
N ASP A 53 12.42 7.52 -6.44
CA ASP A 53 13.28 7.83 -5.30
C ASP A 53 13.62 6.62 -4.41
N PRO A 54 14.19 5.54 -4.98
CA PRO A 54 14.53 4.34 -4.20
C PRO A 54 15.66 4.62 -3.22
N TYR A 55 15.56 4.08 -1.99
CA TYR A 55 16.68 4.09 -1.05
C TYR A 55 17.86 3.29 -1.61
N THR A 56 17.57 2.09 -2.11
CA THR A 56 18.52 1.17 -2.73
C THR A 56 17.85 0.43 -3.89
N LEU A 57 18.59 -0.29 -4.72
CA LEU A 57 18.03 -1.12 -5.78
C LEU A 57 18.29 -2.60 -5.44
N VAL A 58 17.22 -3.38 -5.33
CA VAL A 58 17.30 -4.82 -5.06
C VAL A 58 16.50 -5.56 -6.12
N ALA A 59 17.16 -6.47 -6.83
CA ALA A 59 16.53 -7.31 -7.83
C ALA A 59 15.95 -8.59 -7.21
N ASN A 60 15.05 -9.24 -7.94
CA ASN A 60 14.51 -10.57 -7.63
C ASN A 60 13.77 -10.68 -6.27
N THR A 61 13.22 -9.57 -5.77
CA THR A 61 12.42 -9.57 -4.53
C THR A 61 10.94 -9.89 -4.76
N ASP A 62 10.45 -9.65 -5.97
CA ASP A 62 9.04 -9.72 -6.33
C ASP A 62 8.74 -10.99 -7.15
N LYS A 63 7.47 -11.38 -7.17
CA LYS A 63 6.97 -12.53 -7.93
C LYS A 63 5.87 -12.08 -8.88
N THR A 64 6.05 -12.36 -10.17
CA THR A 64 4.98 -12.21 -11.17
C THR A 64 4.03 -13.40 -11.12
N GLY A 65 2.79 -13.20 -11.58
CA GLY A 65 1.84 -14.29 -11.75
C GLY A 65 1.32 -14.91 -10.45
N VAL A 66 1.46 -14.25 -9.30
CA VAL A 66 0.86 -14.75 -8.05
C VAL A 66 -0.64 -14.94 -8.22
N LYS A 67 -1.15 -16.08 -7.76
CA LYS A 67 -2.58 -16.40 -7.86
C LYS A 67 -3.38 -15.44 -6.98
N PRO A 68 -4.38 -14.73 -7.55
CA PRO A 68 -5.15 -13.75 -6.81
C PRO A 68 -5.85 -14.36 -5.61
N ARG A 69 -5.84 -13.64 -4.47
CA ARG A 69 -6.69 -13.96 -3.33
C ARG A 69 -8.17 -13.68 -3.70
N PRO A 70 -9.11 -14.62 -3.46
CA PRO A 70 -10.53 -14.41 -3.81
C PRO A 70 -11.15 -13.20 -3.10
N GLN A 71 -10.77 -12.98 -1.85
CA GLN A 71 -11.24 -11.89 -1.01
C GLN A 71 -10.30 -10.66 -1.08
N ALA A 72 -10.12 -10.10 -2.28
CA ALA A 72 -9.38 -8.84 -2.47
C ALA A 72 -10.25 -7.62 -2.14
N GLY A 73 -9.61 -6.49 -1.80
CA GLY A 73 -10.29 -5.23 -1.55
C GLY A 73 -10.74 -5.00 -0.12
N GLY A 74 -11.16 -3.77 0.14
CA GLY A 74 -11.65 -3.33 1.45
C GLY A 74 -10.55 -3.32 2.52
N LYS A 75 -10.98 -3.41 3.77
CA LYS A 75 -10.10 -3.43 4.94
C LYS A 75 -9.87 -4.87 5.39
N LYS A 76 -8.60 -5.27 5.57
CA LYS A 76 -8.20 -6.61 6.05
C LYS A 76 -7.27 -6.46 7.25
N THR A 77 -7.35 -7.36 8.22
CA THR A 77 -6.43 -7.36 9.38
C THR A 77 -5.14 -8.07 9.01
N GLY A 78 -4.00 -7.57 9.51
CA GLY A 78 -2.68 -8.11 9.19
C GLY A 78 -2.43 -9.55 9.66
N ASP A 79 -3.28 -10.07 10.55
CA ASP A 79 -3.28 -11.46 11.02
C ASP A 79 -4.24 -12.39 10.26
N SER A 80 -4.89 -11.90 9.19
CA SER A 80 -5.78 -12.72 8.36
C SER A 80 -4.99 -13.84 7.65
N PRO A 81 -5.35 -15.13 7.83
CA PRO A 81 -4.71 -16.23 7.12
C PRO A 81 -4.74 -16.07 5.61
N GLY A 82 -3.62 -16.39 4.94
CA GLY A 82 -3.48 -16.28 3.49
C GLY A 82 -3.55 -14.85 2.94
N LEU A 83 -3.63 -13.80 3.77
CA LEU A 83 -3.52 -12.42 3.30
C LEU A 83 -2.19 -12.18 2.57
N TYR A 84 -1.15 -12.81 3.10
CA TYR A 84 0.19 -12.79 2.57
C TYR A 84 0.56 -14.14 1.95
N GLY A 85 1.53 -14.09 1.04
CA GLY A 85 2.13 -15.27 0.47
C GLY A 85 3.63 -15.33 0.74
N GLY A 86 4.25 -16.38 0.23
CA GLY A 86 5.70 -16.56 0.31
C GLY A 86 6.14 -17.83 -0.39
N THR A 87 7.44 -17.98 -0.57
CA THR A 87 8.01 -19.28 -0.97
C THR A 87 8.43 -20.00 0.29
N ARG A 88 7.92 -21.21 0.51
CA ARG A 88 8.27 -21.99 1.70
C ARG A 88 9.77 -22.25 1.74
N GLN A 89 10.37 -22.12 2.91
CA GLN A 89 11.81 -22.30 3.15
C GLN A 89 12.70 -21.32 2.37
N ALA A 90 12.15 -20.19 1.92
CA ALA A 90 12.90 -19.15 1.24
C ALA A 90 12.31 -17.74 1.49
N SER A 91 13.18 -16.74 1.42
CA SER A 91 12.83 -15.34 1.39
C SER A 91 13.52 -14.65 0.22
N THR A 92 12.83 -13.68 -0.37
CA THR A 92 13.35 -12.81 -1.43
C THR A 92 13.64 -11.40 -0.92
N CYS A 93 13.34 -11.12 0.35
CA CYS A 93 13.64 -9.86 1.03
C CYS A 93 14.72 -10.12 2.09
N ASP A 94 15.90 -9.54 1.91
CA ASP A 94 17.07 -9.76 2.77
C ASP A 94 17.19 -8.63 3.80
N GLN A 95 16.91 -8.97 5.06
CA GLN A 95 16.92 -8.00 6.16
C GLN A 95 18.33 -7.47 6.44
N GLN A 96 19.33 -8.34 6.38
CA GLN A 96 20.73 -8.00 6.67
C GLN A 96 21.30 -7.06 5.60
N LYS A 97 20.98 -7.27 4.32
CA LYS A 97 21.37 -6.35 3.24
C LYS A 97 20.77 -4.97 3.41
N LEU A 98 19.51 -4.87 3.85
CA LEU A 98 18.90 -3.57 4.15
C LEU A 98 19.63 -2.86 5.30
N VAL A 99 19.91 -3.58 6.39
CA VAL A 99 20.65 -3.02 7.54
C VAL A 99 22.04 -2.56 7.13
N ALA A 100 22.80 -3.40 6.43
CA ALA A 100 24.13 -3.08 5.95
C ALA A 100 24.12 -1.85 5.03
N PHE A 101 23.14 -1.77 4.13
CA PHE A 101 22.95 -0.61 3.26
C PHE A 101 22.71 0.68 4.07
N LEU A 102 21.79 0.66 5.04
CA LEU A 102 21.49 1.84 5.84
C LEU A 102 22.70 2.24 6.70
N GLN A 103 23.41 1.30 7.31
CA GLN A 103 24.63 1.58 8.06
C GLN A 103 25.73 2.23 7.20
N ALA A 104 25.84 1.80 5.94
CA ALA A 104 26.78 2.40 4.99
C ALA A 104 26.34 3.78 4.46
N ASN A 105 25.09 4.20 4.70
CA ASN A 105 24.51 5.45 4.17
C ASN A 105 23.84 6.25 5.30
N PRO A 106 24.58 6.99 6.13
CA PRO A 106 24.05 7.63 7.35
C PRO A 106 22.89 8.61 7.13
N GLU A 107 22.92 9.41 6.05
CA GLU A 107 21.81 10.34 5.74
C GLU A 107 20.52 9.60 5.38
N LYS A 108 20.64 8.53 4.57
CA LYS A 108 19.52 7.64 4.27
C LYS A 108 19.03 6.92 5.53
N ALA A 109 19.93 6.43 6.39
CA ALA A 109 19.55 5.83 7.65
C ALA A 109 18.73 6.78 8.53
N LYS A 110 19.15 8.05 8.61
CA LYS A 110 18.41 9.09 9.35
C LYS A 110 17.00 9.30 8.79
N ALA A 111 16.88 9.53 7.48
CA ALA A 111 15.57 9.73 6.85
C ALA A 111 14.67 8.48 6.96
N TRP A 112 15.25 7.29 6.84
CA TRP A 112 14.53 6.01 6.98
C TRP A 112 14.00 5.81 8.40
N ALA A 113 14.84 6.07 9.40
CA ALA A 113 14.49 5.95 10.82
C ALA A 113 13.44 6.98 11.24
N GLU A 114 13.50 8.20 10.70
CA GLU A 114 12.50 9.24 10.92
C GLU A 114 11.10 8.79 10.46
N VAL A 115 10.98 8.16 9.29
CA VAL A 115 9.70 7.61 8.81
C VAL A 115 9.14 6.54 9.75
N GLN A 116 10.00 5.69 10.31
CA GLN A 116 9.61 4.63 11.23
C GLN A 116 9.42 5.11 12.68
N GLY A 117 9.81 6.35 12.99
CA GLY A 117 9.74 6.92 14.34
C GLY A 117 10.68 6.22 15.33
N ILE A 118 11.86 5.78 14.87
CA ILE A 118 12.85 5.09 15.71
C ILE A 118 14.20 5.85 15.73
N PRO A 119 15.04 5.65 16.76
CA PRO A 119 16.44 6.05 16.71
C PRO A 119 17.20 5.33 15.58
N VAL A 120 18.18 6.01 14.96
CA VAL A 120 19.04 5.39 13.92
C VAL A 120 19.78 4.17 14.45
N SER A 121 20.19 4.18 15.72
CA SER A 121 20.83 3.05 16.41
C SER A 121 19.94 1.81 16.48
N ASP A 122 18.62 1.99 16.39
CA ASP A 122 17.65 0.91 16.55
C ASP A 122 17.27 0.24 15.23
N ILE A 123 17.74 0.76 14.09
CA ILE A 123 17.47 0.19 12.76
C ILE A 123 17.78 -1.31 12.70
N PRO A 124 18.95 -1.82 13.13
CA PRO A 124 19.24 -3.26 13.04
C PRO A 124 18.23 -4.09 13.82
N ARG A 125 17.92 -3.66 15.05
CA ARG A 125 16.97 -4.33 15.95
C ARG A 125 15.52 -4.24 15.45
N TYR A 126 15.14 -3.14 14.80
CA TYR A 126 13.83 -2.97 14.22
C TYR A 126 13.67 -3.88 13.00
N VAL A 127 14.60 -3.80 12.05
CA VAL A 127 14.56 -4.55 10.79
C VAL A 127 14.61 -6.05 11.06
N SER A 128 15.43 -6.52 12.01
CA SER A 128 15.54 -7.94 12.36
C SER A 128 14.27 -8.56 12.94
N ARG A 129 13.25 -7.75 13.31
CA ARG A 129 11.95 -8.24 13.79
C ARG A 129 10.87 -8.30 12.72
N LEU A 130 11.16 -7.79 11.53
CA LEU A 130 10.23 -7.79 10.42
C LEU A 130 10.19 -9.19 9.78
N THR A 131 9.09 -9.51 9.11
CA THR A 131 8.93 -10.80 8.43
C THR A 131 8.80 -10.57 6.93
N PRO A 132 9.60 -11.25 6.09
CA PRO A 132 9.51 -11.14 4.64
C PRO A 132 8.33 -11.94 4.09
N VAL A 133 7.52 -11.28 3.25
CA VAL A 133 6.32 -11.87 2.62
C VAL A 133 6.09 -11.31 1.22
N LEU A 134 5.24 -11.99 0.44
CA LEU A 134 4.67 -11.49 -0.81
C LEU A 134 3.25 -10.98 -0.58
N LEU A 135 2.90 -9.84 -1.19
CA LEU A 135 1.51 -9.40 -1.22
C LEU A 135 0.67 -10.31 -2.11
N ARG A 136 -0.53 -10.71 -1.68
CA ARG A 136 -1.49 -11.45 -2.52
C ARG A 136 -2.68 -10.63 -3.00
N THR A 137 -2.72 -9.36 -2.62
CA THR A 137 -3.70 -8.37 -3.07
C THR A 137 -2.99 -7.09 -3.50
N ASP A 138 -3.62 -6.30 -4.37
CA ASP A 138 -3.15 -4.94 -4.63
C ASP A 138 -3.34 -4.10 -3.36
N THR A 139 -2.25 -3.64 -2.75
CA THR A 139 -2.28 -3.06 -1.39
C THR A 139 -2.02 -1.57 -1.40
N LEU A 140 -2.90 -0.81 -0.77
CA LEU A 140 -2.72 0.62 -0.54
C LEU A 140 -1.75 0.87 0.62
N VAL A 141 -0.73 1.68 0.37
CA VAL A 141 0.29 2.10 1.35
C VAL A 141 0.61 3.58 1.17
N THR A 142 1.31 4.16 2.14
CA THR A 142 2.13 5.35 1.90
C THR A 142 3.57 4.89 1.70
N ASN A 143 4.13 5.13 0.51
CA ASN A 143 5.53 4.84 0.20
C ASN A 143 6.38 6.08 0.45
N HIS A 144 7.52 5.92 1.10
CA HIS A 144 8.43 7.03 1.40
C HIS A 144 9.73 6.85 0.62
N GLY A 145 9.90 7.62 -0.45
CA GLY A 145 11.16 7.68 -1.21
C GLY A 145 12.22 8.53 -0.52
N TYR A 146 13.45 8.49 -1.01
CA TYR A 146 14.54 9.36 -0.54
C TYR A 146 14.92 10.38 -1.61
N HIS A 147 14.71 11.66 -1.33
CA HIS A 147 15.00 12.75 -2.25
C HIS A 147 15.63 13.91 -1.47
N GLU A 148 16.77 14.44 -1.93
CA GLU A 148 17.44 15.60 -1.32
C GLU A 148 17.60 15.54 0.21
N GLY A 149 18.11 14.41 0.74
CA GLY A 149 18.39 14.29 2.17
C GLY A 149 17.19 13.93 3.06
N LYS A 150 15.97 13.85 2.49
CA LYS A 150 14.73 13.66 3.24
C LYS A 150 13.87 12.53 2.67
N ALA A 151 12.99 12.01 3.51
CA ALA A 151 11.94 11.10 3.08
C ALA A 151 10.80 11.88 2.40
N VAL A 152 10.34 11.42 1.25
CA VAL A 152 9.21 12.00 0.51
C VAL A 152 8.07 10.99 0.45
N SER A 153 6.95 11.31 1.09
CA SER A 153 5.79 10.43 1.19
C SER A 153 4.84 10.60 0.01
N ALA A 154 4.41 9.50 -0.61
CA ALA A 154 3.35 9.49 -1.61
C ALA A 154 2.42 8.29 -1.40
N PRO A 155 1.08 8.44 -1.56
CA PRO A 155 0.18 7.29 -1.55
C PRO A 155 0.45 6.42 -2.77
N ALA A 156 0.50 5.10 -2.56
CA ALA A 156 0.78 4.13 -3.60
C ALA A 156 -0.08 2.88 -3.46
N VAL A 157 -0.41 2.25 -4.59
CA VAL A 157 -0.87 0.86 -4.62
C VAL A 157 0.28 -0.01 -5.10
N LEU A 158 0.67 -0.96 -4.25
CA LEU A 158 1.63 -2.01 -4.60
C LEU A 158 0.87 -3.16 -5.24
N GLN A 159 1.30 -3.58 -6.43
CA GLN A 159 0.73 -4.74 -7.12
C GLN A 159 0.90 -6.02 -6.28
N ALA A 160 -0.11 -6.91 -6.32
CA ALA A 160 0.04 -8.27 -5.81
C ALA A 160 1.28 -8.96 -6.42
N GLY A 161 2.07 -9.60 -5.56
CA GLY A 161 3.36 -10.22 -5.90
C GLY A 161 4.57 -9.38 -5.51
N MET A 162 4.38 -8.14 -5.05
CA MET A 162 5.46 -7.32 -4.48
C MET A 162 5.99 -7.96 -3.18
N GLY A 163 7.32 -8.04 -3.06
CA GLY A 163 7.98 -8.40 -1.81
C GLY A 163 7.95 -7.24 -0.81
N VAL A 164 7.53 -7.52 0.42
CA VAL A 164 7.53 -6.54 1.52
C VAL A 164 8.03 -7.16 2.83
N LEU A 165 8.58 -6.33 3.72
CA LEU A 165 8.80 -6.68 5.12
C LEU A 165 7.61 -6.18 5.95
N ILE A 166 6.98 -7.06 6.73
CA ILE A 166 5.85 -6.74 7.62
C ILE A 166 6.29 -6.75 9.09
N ASN A 167 5.68 -5.90 9.92
CA ASN A 167 5.94 -5.89 11.37
C ASN A 167 5.14 -7.00 12.11
N GLY A 168 5.34 -7.08 13.43
CA GLY A 168 4.65 -8.04 14.29
C GLY A 168 3.13 -7.86 14.41
N TYR A 169 2.53 -6.84 13.80
CA TYR A 169 1.08 -6.66 13.71
C TYR A 169 0.55 -6.88 12.28
N GLY A 170 1.42 -7.36 11.38
CA GLY A 170 1.09 -7.71 10.01
C GLY A 170 0.87 -6.50 9.11
N VAL A 171 1.53 -5.37 9.37
CA VAL A 171 1.48 -4.18 8.51
C VAL A 171 2.74 -4.10 7.65
N PRO A 172 2.65 -3.83 6.33
CA PRO A 172 3.83 -3.58 5.48
C PRO A 172 4.62 -2.36 5.94
N THR A 173 5.94 -2.55 6.08
CA THR A 173 6.87 -1.53 6.61
C THR A 173 8.04 -1.23 5.69
N VAL A 174 8.39 -2.14 4.78
CA VAL A 174 9.45 -1.92 3.78
C VAL A 174 9.04 -2.56 2.46
N LYS A 175 9.27 -1.85 1.36
CA LYS A 175 9.17 -2.41 0.00
C LYS A 175 10.52 -2.96 -0.43
N CYS A 176 10.61 -4.25 -0.70
CA CYS A 176 11.91 -4.94 -0.76
C CYS A 176 12.78 -4.54 -1.95
N ASN A 177 12.19 -4.33 -3.13
CA ASN A 177 12.97 -3.98 -4.34
C ASN A 177 13.60 -2.56 -4.30
N CYS A 178 13.17 -1.69 -3.37
CA CYS A 178 13.70 -0.33 -3.25
C CYS A 178 14.21 0.06 -1.86
N GLY A 179 13.95 -0.74 -0.82
CA GLY A 179 14.29 -0.44 0.58
C GLY A 179 13.48 0.70 1.19
N ASN A 180 12.50 1.26 0.46
CA ASN A 180 11.70 2.38 0.93
C ASN A 180 10.86 1.97 2.15
N PRO A 181 10.87 2.78 3.23
CA PRO A 181 9.98 2.56 4.34
C PRO A 181 8.53 2.82 3.88
N LEU A 182 7.62 2.01 4.41
CA LEU A 182 6.19 2.07 4.17
C LEU A 182 5.48 2.41 5.47
N THR A 183 4.44 3.23 5.37
CA THR A 183 3.48 3.43 6.46
C THR A 183 2.07 3.16 5.97
N ARG A 184 1.13 3.07 6.92
CA ARG A 184 -0.29 2.99 6.57
C ARG A 184 -0.73 4.18 5.70
N PRO A 185 -1.74 4.00 4.85
CA PRO A 185 -2.38 5.12 4.16
C PRO A 185 -2.94 6.13 5.16
N LYS A 186 -2.88 7.42 4.81
CA LYS A 186 -3.56 8.46 5.61
C LYS A 186 -5.07 8.26 5.49
N GLU A 187 -5.79 8.35 6.61
CA GLU A 187 -7.23 8.05 6.72
C GLU A 187 -8.15 8.92 5.82
N LYS A 188 -7.61 10.00 5.23
CA LYS A 188 -8.35 11.01 4.45
C LYS A 188 -8.51 10.69 2.95
N ILE A 189 -8.05 9.53 2.46
CA ILE A 189 -8.23 9.17 1.04
C ILE A 189 -9.68 8.71 0.82
N SER A 190 -10.58 9.67 0.63
CA SER A 190 -12.00 9.42 0.33
C SER A 190 -12.16 8.87 -1.09
N SER A 191 -12.81 7.71 -1.21
CA SER A 191 -12.94 6.89 -2.42
C SER A 191 -13.63 7.58 -3.61
N GLY A 192 -14.32 8.70 -3.41
CA GLY A 192 -15.06 9.42 -4.46
C GLY A 192 -14.19 10.20 -5.47
N ASN A 193 -13.02 10.70 -5.05
CA ASN A 193 -12.18 11.61 -5.85
C ASN A 193 -10.74 11.12 -6.02
N VAL A 194 -10.53 9.81 -6.21
CA VAL A 194 -9.18 9.24 -6.35
C VAL A 194 -8.79 9.03 -7.82
N SER A 195 -7.72 9.70 -8.23
CA SER A 195 -7.04 9.46 -9.50
C SER A 195 -5.89 8.46 -9.31
N TYR A 196 -5.53 7.73 -10.37
CA TYR A 196 -4.42 6.77 -10.34
C TYR A 196 -3.43 7.09 -11.46
N THR A 197 -2.15 7.15 -11.12
CA THR A 197 -1.03 7.38 -12.05
C THR A 197 -0.12 6.17 -12.12
N GLY A 198 0.91 6.22 -12.97
CA GLY A 198 1.83 5.11 -13.19
C GLY A 198 1.22 4.00 -14.06
N ARG A 199 2.05 3.02 -14.42
CA ARG A 199 1.66 1.88 -15.25
C ARG A 199 0.59 1.04 -14.54
N SER A 200 -0.47 0.67 -15.26
CA SER A 200 -1.46 -0.31 -14.78
C SER A 200 -1.05 -1.73 -15.18
N TRP A 201 -1.64 -2.74 -14.54
CA TRP A 201 -1.45 -4.16 -14.87
C TRP A 201 -2.79 -4.84 -15.19
N PRO A 202 -2.76 -6.00 -15.89
CA PRO A 202 -3.93 -6.84 -16.05
C PRO A 202 -4.55 -7.21 -14.69
N GLY A 203 -5.87 -7.06 -14.57
CA GLY A 203 -6.60 -7.39 -13.34
C GLY A 203 -6.70 -6.28 -12.30
N PHE A 204 -5.99 -5.16 -12.44
CA PHE A 204 -6.13 -4.02 -11.54
C PHE A 204 -7.58 -3.49 -11.54
N LYS A 205 -8.19 -3.42 -10.36
CA LYS A 205 -9.53 -2.86 -10.14
C LYS A 205 -9.52 -2.02 -8.88
N LYS A 206 -9.96 -0.75 -8.96
CA LYS A 206 -10.00 0.16 -7.79
C LYS A 206 -10.71 -0.45 -6.57
N ARG A 207 -11.82 -1.18 -6.80
CA ARG A 207 -12.59 -1.86 -5.75
C ARG A 207 -11.86 -3.04 -5.08
N ASN A 208 -10.81 -3.57 -5.71
CA ASN A 208 -10.02 -4.69 -5.20
C ASN A 208 -8.75 -4.23 -4.47
N VAL A 209 -8.54 -2.92 -4.32
CA VAL A 209 -7.42 -2.37 -3.55
C VAL A 209 -7.67 -2.61 -2.06
N THR A 210 -6.75 -3.29 -1.41
CA THR A 210 -6.82 -3.67 0.01
C THR A 210 -6.08 -2.65 0.88
N GLU A 211 -6.73 -2.18 1.94
CA GLU A 211 -6.08 -1.51 3.07
C GLU A 211 -5.82 -2.53 4.18
N ILE A 212 -4.57 -2.67 4.60
CA ILE A 212 -4.20 -3.58 5.69
C ILE A 212 -4.17 -2.80 7.01
N GLN A 213 -4.96 -3.27 7.97
CA GLN A 213 -5.00 -2.77 9.34
C GLN A 213 -4.13 -3.65 10.24
N PRO A 214 -3.51 -3.08 11.29
CA PRO A 214 -2.78 -3.88 12.26
C PRO A 214 -3.75 -4.83 12.98
N ARG A 215 -3.22 -5.97 13.44
CA ARG A 215 -3.90 -6.82 14.41
C ARG A 215 -4.27 -6.03 15.67
N ASP A 216 -5.36 -6.42 16.32
CA ASP A 216 -5.73 -5.92 17.66
C ASP A 216 -4.56 -6.08 18.64
N SER A 217 -4.07 -4.97 19.18
CA SER A 217 -2.92 -4.94 20.08
C SER A 217 -3.14 -5.73 21.37
N ARG A 218 -4.39 -5.95 21.78
CA ARG A 218 -4.73 -6.78 22.95
C ARG A 218 -4.40 -8.26 22.75
N LYS A 219 -4.24 -8.71 21.51
CA LYS A 219 -3.80 -10.08 21.17
C LYS A 219 -2.28 -10.23 21.13
N GLY A 220 -1.53 -9.17 21.39
CA GLY A 220 -0.08 -9.14 21.24
C GLY A 220 0.39 -9.23 19.79
N THR A 221 1.69 -9.44 19.63
CA THR A 221 2.30 -9.67 18.32
C THR A 221 1.81 -10.97 17.70
N ILE A 222 1.83 -11.03 16.37
CA ILE A 222 1.66 -12.26 15.60
C ILE A 222 2.94 -13.06 15.78
N GLU A 223 2.82 -14.26 16.35
CA GLU A 223 3.97 -15.16 16.51
C GLU A 223 4.25 -15.97 15.23
N THR A 224 3.20 -16.30 14.49
CA THR A 224 3.28 -17.07 13.24
C THR A 224 2.30 -16.52 12.22
N PHE A 225 2.77 -16.35 10.98
CA PHE A 225 1.94 -15.97 9.84
C PHE A 225 1.54 -17.20 9.04
N VAL A 226 0.25 -17.33 8.71
CA VAL A 226 -0.23 -18.35 7.77
C VAL A 226 -0.13 -17.80 6.35
N LEU A 227 0.88 -18.26 5.61
CA LEU A 227 1.18 -17.83 4.25
C LEU A 227 0.64 -18.83 3.22
N VAL A 228 0.46 -18.36 1.99
CA VAL A 228 0.07 -19.18 0.83
C VAL A 228 1.16 -19.08 -0.25
N ASP A 229 1.48 -20.19 -0.91
CA ASP A 229 2.44 -20.20 -2.00
C ASP A 229 1.95 -19.39 -3.22
N PRO A 230 2.84 -18.95 -4.13
CA PRO A 230 2.44 -18.14 -5.28
C PRO A 230 1.37 -18.77 -6.18
N GLU A 231 1.34 -20.10 -6.29
CA GLU A 231 0.39 -20.83 -7.13
C GLU A 231 -0.93 -21.16 -6.40
N ALA A 232 -1.05 -20.75 -5.13
CA ALA A 232 -2.12 -21.12 -4.20
C ALA A 232 -2.51 -22.60 -4.30
N THR A 233 -1.50 -23.44 -4.09
CA THR A 233 -1.60 -24.90 -4.00
C THR A 233 -1.45 -25.39 -2.55
N MET A 234 -0.83 -24.59 -1.68
CA MET A 234 -0.59 -24.94 -0.28
C MET A 234 -0.55 -23.71 0.63
N GLY A 235 -0.96 -23.92 1.88
CA GLY A 235 -0.61 -23.05 2.99
C GLY A 235 0.70 -23.49 3.65
N PHE A 236 1.30 -22.60 4.44
CA PHE A 236 2.36 -22.96 5.39
C PHE A 236 2.50 -21.86 6.45
N GLU A 237 3.05 -22.24 7.59
CA GLU A 237 3.32 -21.32 8.69
C GLU A 237 4.73 -20.74 8.60
N ARG A 238 4.86 -19.41 8.72
CA ARG A 238 6.14 -18.72 8.88
C ARG A 238 6.21 -18.06 10.26
N PRO A 239 7.11 -18.52 11.15
CA PRO A 239 7.36 -17.81 12.41
C PRO A 239 7.80 -16.36 12.16
N ARG A 240 7.33 -15.44 12.99
CA ARG A 240 7.68 -14.03 12.89
C ARG A 240 9.21 -13.87 12.95
N ALA A 241 9.71 -12.92 12.15
CA ALA A 241 11.13 -12.53 12.13
C ALA A 241 12.08 -13.63 11.64
N THR A 242 11.56 -14.58 10.85
CA THR A 242 12.36 -15.59 10.15
C THR A 242 12.32 -15.32 8.64
N GLU A 243 13.35 -15.76 7.93
CA GLU A 243 13.49 -15.64 6.48
C GLU A 243 13.06 -16.93 5.74
N GLY A 244 12.38 -17.83 6.46
CA GLY A 244 11.79 -19.06 5.95
C GLY A 244 12.47 -20.33 6.44
N GLU A 245 13.66 -20.25 7.02
CA GLU A 245 14.43 -21.38 7.54
C GLU A 245 13.67 -22.20 8.60
N SER A 246 12.70 -21.56 9.27
CA SER A 246 11.83 -22.18 10.28
C SER A 246 10.39 -22.37 9.80
N ASP A 247 10.12 -22.30 8.50
CA ASP A 247 8.78 -22.51 7.96
C ASP A 247 8.26 -23.92 8.30
N GLY A 248 7.01 -23.98 8.75
CA GLY A 248 6.29 -25.22 9.02
C GLY A 248 6.12 -26.10 7.77
N PRO A 249 5.64 -27.35 7.90
CA PRO A 249 5.35 -28.20 6.75
C PRO A 249 4.25 -27.58 5.86
N PRO A 250 4.10 -28.03 4.59
CA PRO A 250 2.95 -27.67 3.78
C PRO A 250 1.64 -28.06 4.49
N THR A 251 0.66 -27.18 4.43
CA THR A 251 -0.70 -27.39 4.96
C THR A 251 -1.72 -27.19 3.85
N GLU A 252 -2.97 -27.60 4.11
CA GLU A 252 -4.10 -27.19 3.27
C GLU A 252 -4.21 -25.66 3.20
N LEU A 253 -4.85 -25.16 2.14
CA LEU A 253 -5.14 -23.74 2.00
C LEU A 253 -6.06 -23.28 3.15
N PRO A 254 -5.84 -22.06 3.69
CA PRO A 254 -6.71 -21.55 4.73
C PRO A 254 -8.13 -21.37 4.18
N THR A 255 -9.14 -21.53 5.04
CA THR A 255 -10.57 -21.45 4.66
C THR A 255 -10.94 -20.13 3.97
N THR A 256 -10.20 -19.05 4.26
CA THR A 256 -10.34 -17.75 3.61
C THR A 256 -10.07 -17.76 2.09
N GLU A 257 -9.45 -18.83 1.55
CA GLU A 257 -9.26 -19.05 0.11
C GLU A 257 -10.49 -19.65 -0.59
N THR A 258 -11.43 -20.21 0.16
CA THR A 258 -12.62 -20.87 -0.40
C THR A 258 -13.91 -20.12 -0.08
N GLU A 259 -13.86 -19.16 0.83
CA GLU A 259 -14.98 -18.27 1.11
C GLU A 259 -15.35 -17.44 -0.13
N VAL A 260 -16.43 -17.87 -0.79
CA VAL A 260 -17.12 -17.09 -1.82
C VAL A 260 -17.52 -15.76 -1.17
N PRO A 261 -17.27 -14.59 -1.78
CA PRO A 261 -17.74 -13.34 -1.23
C PRO A 261 -19.26 -13.41 -1.11
N THR A 262 -19.77 -13.53 0.11
CA THR A 262 -21.19 -13.38 0.37
C THR A 262 -21.55 -11.97 -0.04
N SER A 263 -22.18 -11.82 -1.20
CA SER A 263 -22.81 -10.57 -1.58
C SER A 263 -23.86 -10.32 -0.51
N ASP A 264 -23.64 -9.34 0.34
CA ASP A 264 -24.59 -8.85 1.33
C ASP A 264 -25.72 -8.13 0.57
N SER A 265 -26.51 -8.93 -0.14
CA SER A 265 -27.73 -8.53 -0.80
C SER A 265 -28.83 -9.16 0.04
N PRO A 266 -29.66 -8.37 0.75
CA PRO A 266 -30.75 -8.94 1.53
C PRO A 266 -31.66 -9.69 0.56
N ALA A 267 -31.69 -11.02 0.67
CA ALA A 267 -32.75 -11.81 0.07
C ALA A 267 -34.06 -11.38 0.74
N PRO A 268 -35.14 -11.08 0.00
CA PRO A 268 -36.44 -10.92 0.63
C PRO A 268 -36.82 -12.25 1.27
N SER A 269 -37.06 -12.23 2.57
CA SER A 269 -37.67 -13.34 3.31
C SER A 269 -39.02 -13.66 2.66
N ASP A 270 -39.12 -14.82 2.02
CA ASP A 270 -40.42 -15.40 1.67
C ASP A 270 -40.84 -16.28 2.84
N SER A 271 -41.85 -15.80 3.57
CA SER A 271 -42.45 -16.49 4.70
C SER A 271 -43.27 -17.67 4.18
N GLY A 272 -42.95 -18.86 4.69
CA GLY A 272 -43.71 -20.07 4.43
C GLY A 272 -45.17 -19.97 4.87
N LEU A 273 -46.04 -20.66 4.13
CA LEU A 273 -47.34 -21.13 4.58
C LEU A 273 -47.42 -22.65 4.33
N ASP A 274 -47.85 -23.33 5.38
CA ASP A 274 -47.93 -24.77 5.58
C ASP A 274 -49.06 -25.47 4.78
N SER A 275 -48.70 -26.62 4.16
CA SER A 275 -49.36 -27.96 4.21
C SER A 275 -50.83 -28.16 3.72
N PRO A 276 -51.33 -29.41 3.45
CA PRO A 276 -50.71 -30.75 3.27
C PRO A 276 -51.25 -31.57 2.06
N GLY A 277 -50.65 -32.74 1.76
CA GLY A 277 -51.43 -33.93 1.38
C GLY A 277 -51.00 -34.80 0.16
N VAL A 278 -50.66 -36.05 0.50
CA VAL A 278 -51.12 -37.32 -0.14
C VAL A 278 -50.34 -37.91 -1.35
N GLU A 279 -49.70 -39.04 -1.01
CA GLU A 279 -49.49 -40.31 -1.72
C GLU A 279 -48.55 -40.48 -2.94
N SER A 280 -47.75 -41.54 -2.79
CA SER A 280 -46.99 -42.29 -3.79
C SER A 280 -47.93 -43.13 -4.66
N PRO A 281 -47.56 -43.43 -5.92
CA PRO A 281 -46.99 -44.75 -6.16
C PRO A 281 -45.81 -44.75 -7.16
N GLY A 282 -44.84 -45.64 -6.98
CA GLY A 282 -43.92 -46.04 -8.06
C GLY A 282 -44.52 -47.16 -8.93
N PRO A 283 -43.73 -47.94 -9.66
CA PRO A 283 -42.46 -47.68 -10.36
C PRO A 283 -42.61 -47.91 -11.88
N GLU A 284 -41.67 -47.48 -12.74
CA GLU A 284 -41.36 -48.17 -14.02
C GLU A 284 -40.07 -47.65 -14.68
N SER A 285 -39.17 -48.59 -15.00
CA SER A 285 -38.09 -48.51 -16.00
C SER A 285 -38.66 -49.05 -17.32
N PRO A 286 -38.22 -48.62 -18.52
CA PRO A 286 -36.94 -49.09 -19.07
C PRO A 286 -36.26 -48.13 -20.09
N GLY A 287 -35.06 -48.50 -20.56
CA GLY A 287 -34.60 -48.08 -21.90
C GLY A 287 -33.12 -47.74 -22.05
N THR A 288 -32.28 -48.78 -22.13
CA THR A 288 -30.96 -48.81 -22.77
C THR A 288 -31.00 -48.20 -24.17
N GLU A 289 -30.02 -47.37 -24.59
CA GLU A 289 -29.43 -47.30 -25.96
C GLU A 289 -28.15 -46.44 -25.99
N SER A 290 -27.04 -47.06 -26.42
CA SER A 290 -25.84 -46.50 -27.06
C SER A 290 -25.84 -47.11 -28.48
N PRO A 291 -25.12 -46.63 -29.53
CA PRO A 291 -23.78 -46.02 -29.50
C PRO A 291 -23.52 -44.92 -30.57
N GLY A 292 -22.29 -44.39 -30.63
CA GLY A 292 -21.89 -43.51 -31.74
C GLY A 292 -20.46 -42.95 -31.62
N THR A 293 -19.48 -43.83 -31.79
CA THR A 293 -18.09 -43.54 -32.18
C THR A 293 -18.05 -42.59 -33.37
N GLU A 294 -17.13 -41.61 -33.43
CA GLU A 294 -16.26 -41.33 -34.59
C GLU A 294 -15.07 -40.41 -34.19
N THR A 295 -13.87 -40.86 -34.51
CA THR A 295 -12.61 -40.12 -34.63
C THR A 295 -12.06 -40.56 -35.99
N PRO A 296 -11.55 -39.65 -36.84
CA PRO A 296 -10.09 -39.55 -36.91
C PRO A 296 -9.54 -38.12 -37.10
N SER A 297 -8.30 -37.99 -36.61
CA SER A 297 -7.28 -36.99 -36.96
C SER A 297 -6.84 -37.12 -38.44
N PRO A 298 -6.04 -36.21 -39.04
CA PRO A 298 -4.61 -36.10 -38.71
C PRO A 298 -3.96 -34.70 -38.77
N GLU A 299 -2.80 -34.62 -38.09
CA GLU A 299 -1.54 -33.87 -38.32
C GLU A 299 -1.51 -32.62 -39.22
N VAL A 300 -0.79 -31.56 -38.78
CA VAL A 300 0.58 -31.17 -39.28
C VAL A 300 1.24 -30.17 -38.29
N SER A 301 2.45 -30.47 -37.83
CA SER A 301 3.54 -29.53 -37.43
C SER A 301 4.64 -29.61 -38.51
N PRO A 302 5.71 -28.78 -38.60
CA PRO A 302 6.25 -27.78 -37.65
C PRO A 302 6.72 -26.45 -38.33
N GLY A 303 7.34 -25.52 -37.58
CA GLY A 303 8.17 -24.47 -38.19
C GLY A 303 8.60 -23.30 -37.29
N SER A 304 9.76 -23.43 -36.63
CA SER A 304 10.66 -22.31 -36.28
C SER A 304 11.79 -22.33 -37.32
N PRO A 305 12.43 -21.21 -37.73
CA PRO A 305 13.47 -20.59 -36.89
C PRO A 305 13.70 -19.07 -37.13
N GLY A 306 14.55 -18.43 -36.30
CA GLY A 306 15.22 -17.19 -36.71
C GLY A 306 15.76 -16.29 -35.60
N VAL A 307 17.03 -16.48 -35.23
CA VAL A 307 17.90 -15.52 -34.51
C VAL A 307 18.51 -14.56 -35.55
N PRO A 308 18.86 -13.32 -35.17
CA PRO A 308 20.28 -12.96 -35.28
C PRO A 308 20.83 -12.19 -34.08
N THR A 309 22.08 -12.53 -33.77
CA THR A 309 23.05 -11.84 -32.93
C THR A 309 23.61 -10.63 -33.66
N GLU A 310 23.76 -9.48 -32.98
CA GLU A 310 24.88 -8.54 -33.14
C GLU A 310 25.14 -7.77 -31.82
N ASP A 311 26.41 -7.67 -31.47
CA ASP A 311 27.12 -6.88 -30.44
C ASP A 311 28.24 -6.12 -31.21
N PRO A 312 29.07 -5.17 -30.70
CA PRO A 312 29.05 -4.29 -29.52
C PRO A 312 29.19 -2.79 -29.89
N GLY A 313 29.10 -1.89 -28.89
CA GLY A 313 29.47 -0.47 -29.03
C GLY A 313 29.89 0.20 -27.72
N THR A 314 31.20 0.41 -27.59
CA THR A 314 31.96 0.96 -26.44
C THR A 314 31.95 2.50 -26.35
N GLY A 315 32.09 3.04 -25.13
CA GLY A 315 32.54 4.41 -24.83
C GLY A 315 31.72 5.04 -23.69
N GLY A 316 32.23 5.48 -22.54
CA GLY A 316 33.53 6.03 -22.17
C GLY A 316 33.36 7.51 -21.83
N GLY A 317 33.45 7.90 -20.54
CA GLY A 317 33.56 9.31 -20.12
C GLY A 317 32.87 9.68 -18.78
N ASP A 318 33.69 9.91 -17.76
CA ASP A 318 33.41 10.50 -16.44
C ASP A 318 33.65 12.04 -16.46
N PRO A 319 33.72 12.77 -15.33
CA PRO A 319 32.65 13.44 -14.56
C PRO A 319 32.62 14.97 -14.74
N GLY A 320 31.54 15.60 -14.23
CA GLY A 320 31.41 17.06 -14.11
C GLY A 320 30.95 17.52 -12.72
N THR A 321 31.84 18.22 -12.04
CA THR A 321 31.82 18.79 -10.67
C THR A 321 30.96 20.06 -10.54
N GLY A 322 30.39 20.32 -9.34
CA GLY A 322 30.47 21.66 -8.72
C GLY A 322 29.20 22.35 -8.17
N GLY A 323 29.28 22.77 -6.88
CA GLY A 323 28.53 23.88 -6.23
C GLY A 323 27.21 23.46 -5.55
N GLY A 324 27.00 23.57 -4.22
CA GLY A 324 27.03 24.77 -3.37
C GLY A 324 25.80 25.64 -3.68
N ILE A 325 24.90 26.07 -2.78
CA ILE A 325 25.04 26.68 -1.46
C ILE A 325 23.60 26.80 -0.82
N GLU A 326 23.53 26.95 0.51
CA GLU A 326 22.51 27.65 1.34
C GLU A 326 21.17 27.00 1.81
N GLN A 327 21.14 26.82 3.14
CA GLN A 327 19.98 26.76 4.06
C GLN A 327 19.34 28.16 4.21
N PRO A 328 18.04 28.32 4.55
CA PRO A 328 17.63 28.30 5.97
C PRO A 328 16.17 27.87 6.25
N GLY A 329 15.86 27.55 7.53
CA GLY A 329 14.53 27.78 8.11
C GLY A 329 13.85 26.59 8.83
N GLU A 330 14.03 26.52 10.14
CA GLU A 330 13.18 25.76 11.08
C GLU A 330 11.73 26.28 11.11
N PRO A 331 10.77 25.40 11.48
CA PRO A 331 9.85 25.81 12.55
C PRO A 331 9.65 24.72 13.63
N THR A 332 9.94 25.16 14.86
CA THR A 332 9.44 24.80 16.19
C THR A 332 8.30 23.77 16.26
N GLN A 333 8.56 22.61 16.88
CA GLN A 333 7.53 21.74 17.47
C GLN A 333 7.56 21.82 19.01
N GLY A 334 6.39 21.98 19.60
CA GLY A 334 6.16 21.86 21.05
C GLY A 334 6.27 20.40 21.54
N PRO A 335 6.33 20.18 22.87
CA PRO A 335 6.88 18.97 23.45
C PRO A 335 5.88 17.80 23.44
N MET A 336 6.33 16.62 23.02
CA MET A 336 5.68 15.35 23.33
C MET A 336 6.49 14.62 24.41
N SER A 337 5.79 14.19 25.45
CA SER A 337 6.31 13.55 26.66
C SER A 337 6.96 12.19 26.38
N LEU A 338 8.19 12.01 26.88
CA LEU A 338 8.85 10.73 27.02
C LEU A 338 8.38 10.03 28.31
N PRO A 339 8.20 8.69 28.35
CA PRO A 339 8.14 7.95 29.61
C PRO A 339 9.55 7.82 30.24
N PRO A 340 9.67 7.65 31.57
CA PRO A 340 10.96 7.66 32.26
C PRO A 340 11.80 6.41 31.95
N SER A 341 13.12 6.61 31.89
CA SER A 341 14.12 5.55 31.79
C SER A 341 14.08 4.64 33.00
N GLU A 342 14.12 3.33 32.76
CA GLU A 342 14.26 2.31 33.79
C GLU A 342 15.72 2.31 34.31
N GLU A 343 15.87 2.43 35.63
CA GLU A 343 17.14 2.43 36.36
C GLU A 343 17.73 1.01 36.39
N PRO A 344 19.05 0.82 36.22
CA PRO A 344 19.63 -0.51 36.24
C PRO A 344 19.63 -1.10 37.66
N ALA A 345 19.20 -2.36 37.77
CA ALA A 345 19.18 -3.14 39.01
C ALA A 345 20.58 -3.27 39.64
N PRO A 346 20.68 -3.36 40.99
CA PRO A 346 21.96 -3.44 41.67
C PRO A 346 22.61 -4.82 41.50
N THR A 347 23.90 -4.80 41.18
CA THR A 347 24.79 -5.97 41.20
C THR A 347 24.92 -6.49 42.62
N VAL A 348 24.51 -7.73 42.86
CA VAL A 348 24.79 -8.45 44.11
C VAL A 348 26.24 -8.93 44.07
N SER A 349 27.04 -8.54 45.06
CA SER A 349 28.35 -9.12 45.38
C SER A 349 28.18 -10.37 46.24
#